data_AF-A0A662JMC0-F1
#
_entry.id   AF-A0A662JMC0-F1
#
_cell.length_a   1.000
_cell.length_b   1.000
_cell.length_c   1.000
_cell.angle_alpha   90.00
_cell.angle_beta   90.00
_cell.angle_gamma   90.00
#
_symmetry.space_group_name_H-M   'P 1'
#
loop_
_entity.id
_entity.type
_entity.pdbx_description
1 polymer ?
#
loop_
_entity_poly.entity_id
_entity_poly.type
_entity_poly.pdbx_seq_one_letter_code
_entity_poly.pdbx_strand_id
1 'polypeptide(L)'
;MSEEYSRIMGNVALAEIINSLKAGEKKVSDIVEDLKKTSPTGIPQLVVELYLWSLQQSGYVQAKGSGPTATYTLTDKWRELEGKASK
;
A
#
# COMPACT_ATOMS: atom_id res chain seq x y z
N MET A 1 -9.75 -17.64 -3.95
CA MET A 1 -8.53 -16.81 -3.98
C MET A 1 -8.46 -16.01 -5.29
N SER A 2 -8.66 -14.69 -5.22
CA SER A 2 -8.48 -13.81 -6.39
C SER A 2 -7.00 -13.81 -6.82
N GLU A 3 -6.72 -14.07 -8.09
CA GLU A 3 -5.35 -14.06 -8.64
C GLU A 3 -4.67 -12.71 -8.43
N GLU A 4 -5.43 -11.63 -8.59
CA GLU A 4 -4.95 -10.26 -8.40
C GLU A 4 -4.56 -9.98 -6.95
N TYR A 5 -5.38 -10.42 -5.99
CA TYR A 5 -5.05 -10.31 -4.56
C TYR A 5 -3.76 -11.08 -4.24
N SER A 6 -3.63 -12.31 -4.76
CA SER A 6 -2.43 -13.12 -4.56
C SER A 6 -1.17 -12.48 -5.16
N ARG A 7 -1.28 -11.80 -6.31
CA ARG A 7 -0.16 -11.06 -6.92
C ARG A 7 0.27 -9.86 -6.07
N ILE A 8 -0.69 -9.10 -5.54
CA ILE A 8 -0.40 -7.93 -4.68
C ILE A 8 0.21 -8.39 -3.36
N MET A 9 -0.43 -9.33 -2.68
CA MET A 9 0.01 -9.79 -1.35
C MET A 9 1.20 -10.75 -1.40
N GLY A 10 1.49 -11.36 -2.55
CA GLY A 10 2.67 -12.19 -2.77
C GLY A 10 3.95 -11.37 -2.98
N ASN A 11 3.84 -10.07 -3.29
CA ASN A 11 4.97 -9.15 -3.30
C ASN A 11 5.13 -8.55 -1.90
N VAL A 12 6.24 -8.86 -1.24
CA VAL A 12 6.52 -8.43 0.14
C VAL A 12 6.40 -6.91 0.31
N ALA A 13 6.94 -6.13 -0.63
CA ALA A 13 6.89 -4.67 -0.54
C ALA A 13 5.45 -4.14 -0.62
N LEU A 14 4.67 -4.64 -1.57
CA LEU A 14 3.26 -4.27 -1.72
C LEU A 14 2.43 -4.70 -0.52
N ALA A 15 2.61 -5.93 -0.04
CA ALA A 15 1.91 -6.45 1.14
C ALA A 15 2.16 -5.58 2.37
N GLU A 16 3.40 -5.17 2.60
CA GLU A 16 3.76 -4.34 3.73
C GLU A 16 3.22 -2.90 3.60
N ILE A 17 3.23 -2.30 2.41
CA ILE A 17 2.60 -0.99 2.15
C ILE A 17 1.10 -1.06 2.44
N ILE A 18 0.42 -2.09 1.92
CA ILE A 18 -1.00 -2.32 2.18
C ILE A 18 -1.26 -2.49 3.68
N ASN A 19 -0.45 -3.29 4.37
CA ASN A 19 -0.59 -3.52 5.81
C ASN A 19 -0.37 -2.24 6.62
N SER A 20 0.58 -1.38 6.23
CA SER A 20 0.75 -0.06 6.83
C SER A 20 -0.52 0.80 6.63
N LEU A 21 -1.08 0.83 5.43
CA LEU A 21 -2.29 1.60 5.11
C LEU A 21 -3.57 1.06 5.77
N LYS A 22 -3.60 -0.21 6.20
CA LYS A 22 -4.72 -0.75 7.00
C LYS A 22 -4.86 -0.06 8.36
N ALA A 23 -3.78 0.51 8.90
CA ALA A 23 -3.81 1.27 10.14
C ALA A 23 -4.42 2.68 9.98
N GLY A 24 -4.67 3.13 8.74
CA GLY A 24 -5.29 4.42 8.44
C GLY A 24 -4.59 5.20 7.35
N GLU A 25 -4.99 6.46 7.20
CA GLU A 25 -4.38 7.42 6.28
C GLU A 25 -2.93 7.74 6.71
N LYS A 26 -1.97 7.65 5.77
CA LYS A 26 -0.54 7.84 6.05
C LYS A 26 0.19 8.62 4.96
N LYS A 27 1.26 9.32 5.32
CA LYS A 27 2.23 9.87 4.36
C LYS A 27 3.23 8.81 3.93
N VAL A 28 3.93 9.06 2.82
CA VAL A 28 5.04 8.21 2.36
C VAL A 28 6.10 8.02 3.45
N SER A 29 6.47 9.09 4.17
CA SER A 29 7.42 9.03 5.28
C SER A 29 7.01 8.01 6.34
N ASP A 30 5.73 8.01 6.71
CA ASP A 30 5.20 7.17 7.78
C ASP A 30 5.17 5.70 7.34
N ILE A 31 4.85 5.45 6.07
CA ILE A 31 4.88 4.11 5.47
C ILE A 31 6.30 3.57 5.44
N VAL A 32 7.29 4.41 5.04
CA VAL A 32 8.72 4.04 5.06
C VAL A 32 9.20 3.73 6.47
N GLU A 33 8.75 4.49 7.47
CA GLU A 33 9.08 4.22 8.88
C GLU A 33 8.49 2.90 9.38
N ASP A 34 7.26 2.56 9.00
CA ASP A 34 6.67 1.26 9.33
C ASP A 34 7.42 0.11 8.67
N LEU A 35 7.80 0.26 7.39
CA LEU A 35 8.56 -0.72 6.62
C LEU A 35 9.94 -1.01 7.21
N LYS A 36 10.58 -0.02 7.82
CA LYS A 36 11.88 -0.22 8.51
C LYS A 36 11.76 -1.12 9.74
N LYS A 37 10.57 -1.19 10.37
CA LYS A 37 10.34 -2.06 11.53
C LYS A 37 10.27 -3.54 11.11
N THR A 38 9.79 -3.81 9.90
CA THR A 38 9.59 -5.18 9.38
C THR A 38 10.74 -5.64 8.48
N SER A 39 11.45 -4.72 7.81
CA SER A 39 12.62 -5.01 6.99
C SER A 39 13.82 -4.13 7.40
N PRO A 40 14.87 -4.69 8.04
CA PRO A 40 16.02 -3.91 8.53
C PRO A 40 16.83 -3.22 7.42
N THR A 41 16.83 -3.78 6.22
CA THR A 41 17.41 -3.15 5.03
C THR A 41 16.57 -1.98 4.51
N GLY A 42 15.32 -1.88 4.98
CA GLY A 42 14.34 -0.89 4.58
C GLY A 42 13.87 -1.08 3.13
N ILE A 43 12.72 -0.51 2.82
CA ILE A 43 12.31 -0.28 1.43
C ILE A 43 12.62 1.19 1.12
N PRO A 44 13.39 1.49 0.06
CA PRO A 44 13.68 2.87 -0.32
C PRO A 44 12.39 3.66 -0.56
N GLN A 45 12.39 4.94 -0.17
CA GLN A 45 11.22 5.81 -0.34
C GLN A 45 10.70 5.84 -1.78
N LEU A 46 11.60 5.92 -2.76
CA LEU A 46 11.22 5.91 -4.19
C LEU A 46 10.47 4.64 -4.58
N VAL A 47 10.83 3.49 -4.02
CA VAL A 47 10.14 2.21 -4.29
C VAL A 47 8.73 2.24 -3.70
N VAL A 48 8.56 2.81 -2.50
CA VAL A 48 7.23 3.02 -1.89
C VAL A 48 6.37 3.93 -2.76
N GLU A 49 6.93 5.04 -3.24
CA GLU A 49 6.22 5.98 -4.13
C GLU A 49 5.77 5.32 -5.44
N LEU A 50 6.65 4.53 -6.07
CA LEU A 50 6.32 3.79 -7.29
C LEU A 50 5.19 2.76 -7.07
N TYR A 51 5.21 2.06 -5.94
CA TYR A 51 4.15 1.10 -5.61
C TYR A 51 2.83 1.79 -5.26
N LEU A 52 2.86 2.89 -4.51
CA LEU A 52 1.67 3.69 -4.24
C LEU A 52 1.05 4.24 -5.53
N TRP A 53 1.89 4.72 -6.46
CA TRP A 53 1.44 5.14 -7.78
C TRP A 53 0.76 4.00 -8.55
N SER A 54 1.36 2.81 -8.58
CA SER A 54 0.78 1.62 -9.22
C SER A 54 -0.55 1.20 -8.59
N LEU A 55 -0.63 1.18 -7.26
CA LEU A 55 -1.86 0.87 -6.51
C LEU A 55 -2.94 1.93 -6.76
N GLN A 56 -2.56 3.19 -6.92
CA GLN A 56 -3.48 4.28 -7.25
C GLN A 56 -4.01 4.17 -8.68
N GLN A 57 -3.17 3.85 -9.66
CA GLN A 57 -3.63 3.56 -11.04
C GLN A 57 -4.60 2.36 -11.06
N SER A 58 -4.37 1.39 -10.19
CA SER A 58 -5.24 0.23 -10.03
C SER A 58 -6.51 0.53 -9.21
N GLY A 59 -6.63 1.72 -8.62
CA GLY A 59 -7.77 2.16 -7.81
C GLY A 59 -7.85 1.52 -6.43
N TYR A 60 -6.79 0.90 -5.93
CA TYR A 60 -6.72 0.27 -4.60
C TYR A 60 -6.31 1.25 -3.50
N VAL A 61 -5.61 2.30 -3.89
CA VAL A 61 -5.20 3.39 -3.01
C VAL A 61 -5.69 4.70 -3.61
N GLN A 62 -6.08 5.64 -2.75
CA GLN A 62 -6.32 7.02 -3.16
C GLN A 62 -5.37 7.95 -2.42
N ALA A 63 -4.92 8.99 -3.11
CA ALA A 63 -4.15 10.07 -2.54
C ALA A 63 -5.03 11.27 -2.22
N LYS A 64 -4.75 11.93 -1.10
CA LYS A 64 -5.36 13.21 -0.71
C LYS A 64 -4.26 14.28 -0.65
N GLY A 65 -4.48 15.38 -1.35
CA GLY A 65 -3.48 16.43 -1.54
C GLY A 65 -2.50 16.13 -2.67
N SER A 66 -1.38 16.84 -2.71
CA SER A 66 -0.39 16.75 -3.79
C SER A 66 1.03 16.99 -3.28
N GLY A 67 2.01 16.37 -3.94
CA GLY A 67 3.42 16.54 -3.61
C GLY A 67 3.83 15.84 -2.31
N PRO A 68 4.84 16.34 -1.57
CA PRO A 68 5.44 15.65 -0.43
C PRO A 68 4.53 15.54 0.80
N THR A 69 3.40 16.26 0.81
CA THR A 69 2.42 16.23 1.89
C THR A 69 1.22 15.35 1.58
N ALA A 70 1.19 14.70 0.42
CA ALA A 70 0.12 13.79 0.04
C ALA A 70 0.01 12.64 1.04
N THR A 71 -1.22 12.35 1.44
CA THR A 71 -1.55 11.18 2.26
C THR A 71 -2.27 10.14 1.43
N TYR A 72 -2.14 8.89 1.82
CA TYR A 72 -2.65 7.73 1.08
C TYR A 72 -3.55 6.90 1.98
N THR A 73 -4.61 6.35 1.41
CA THR A 73 -5.54 5.45 2.12
C THR A 73 -6.08 4.36 1.18
N LEU A 74 -6.46 3.22 1.75
CA LEU A 74 -7.08 2.12 1.01
C LEU A 74 -8.52 2.49 0.60
N THR A 75 -8.85 2.17 -0.65
CA THR A 75 -10.19 2.40 -1.20
C THR A 75 -11.15 1.26 -0.86
N ASP A 76 -12.45 1.47 -1.10
CA ASP A 76 -13.44 0.40 -0.99
C ASP A 76 -13.18 -0.72 -2.00
N LYS A 77 -12.63 -0.39 -3.18
CA LYS A 77 -12.22 -1.39 -4.18
C LYS A 77 -11.21 -2.39 -3.60
N TRP A 78 -10.24 -1.91 -2.81
CA TRP A 78 -9.29 -2.79 -2.13
C TRP A 78 -10.00 -3.69 -1.11
N ARG A 79 -10.88 -3.12 -0.28
CA ARG A 79 -11.62 -3.86 0.76
C ARG A 79 -12.50 -4.96 0.16
N GLU A 80 -13.12 -4.69 -0.98
CA GLU A 80 -13.88 -5.69 -1.73
C GLU A 80 -12.99 -6.81 -2.29
N LEU A 81 -11.84 -6.46 -2.86
CA LEU A 81 -10.88 -7.44 -3.38
C LEU A 81 -10.39 -8.38 -2.25
N GLU A 82 -10.04 -7.81 -1.11
CA GLU A 82 -9.64 -8.56 0.09
C GLU A 82 -10.77 -9.45 0.60
N GLY A 83 -12.00 -8.93 0.71
CA GLY A 83 -13.16 -9.70 1.15
C GLY A 83 -13.54 -10.86 0.22
N LYS A 84 -13.23 -10.76 -1.08
CA LYS A 84 -13.38 -11.87 -2.05
C LYS A 84 -12.27 -12.92 -1.93
N ALA A 85 -11.11 -12.57 -1.38
CA ALA A 85 -10.00 -13.49 -1.18
C ALA A 85 -10.12 -14.29 0.13
N SER A 86 -10.76 -13.73 1.15
CA SER A 86 -11.03 -14.39 2.44
C SER A 86 -12.24 -15.34 2.45
N LYS A 87 -12.93 -15.48 1.31
CA LYS A 87 -14.03 -16.43 1.08
C LYS A 87 -13.57 -17.57 0.18
#